data_AF-A0A9D9DSA5-F1
#
_entry.id   AF-A0A9D9DSA5-F1
#
_cell.length_a   1.000
_cell.length_b   1.000
_cell.length_c   1.000
_cell.angle_alpha   90.00
_cell.angle_beta   90.00
_cell.angle_gamma   90.00
#
_symmetry.space_group_name_H-M   'P 1'
#
loop_
_entity.id
_entity.type
_entity.pdbx_description
1 polymer ?
#
loop_
_entity_poly.entity_id
_entity_poly.type
_entity_poly.pdbx_seq_one_letter_code
_entity_poly.pdbx_strand_id
1 'polypeptide(L)'
;MKEKDEDIEQMLLYNASLDDLIKARIEKEFKEAEEKSKRKTETVTLTDISKVPKDLIFSKKSVFKVFNRNTKTETYINGIQAESMLGVQTTVREKMKNGETSSFATDDAYVKFEKVTIDEPA
;
A
#
# COMPACT_ATOMS: atom_id res chain seq x y z
N MET A 1 -2.41 -33.60 44.87
CA MET A 1 -3.70 -33.73 44.17
C MET A 1 -4.46 -32.40 44.23
N LYS A 2 -3.88 -31.29 43.75
CA LYS A 2 -4.54 -29.95 43.79
C LYS A 2 -4.47 -29.20 42.45
N GLU A 3 -3.46 -29.45 41.63
CA GLU A 3 -3.30 -28.75 40.34
C GLU A 3 -4.24 -29.24 39.21
N LYS A 4 -4.78 -30.46 39.31
CA LYS A 4 -5.72 -30.99 38.30
C LYS A 4 -7.15 -30.48 38.44
N ASP A 5 -7.53 -29.99 39.62
CA ASP A 5 -8.87 -29.44 39.87
C ASP A 5 -8.96 -27.98 39.40
N GLU A 6 -7.89 -27.19 39.53
CA GLU A 6 -7.87 -25.79 39.07
C GLU A 6 -8.06 -25.68 37.54
N ASP A 7 -7.49 -26.59 36.76
CA ASP A 7 -7.66 -26.65 35.29
C ASP A 7 -9.11 -26.96 34.87
N ILE A 8 -9.78 -27.85 35.62
CA ILE A 8 -11.16 -28.27 35.34
C ILE A 8 -12.15 -27.19 35.80
N GLU A 9 -11.90 -26.57 36.95
CA GLU A 9 -12.69 -25.44 37.44
C GLU A 9 -12.56 -24.24 36.51
N GLN A 10 -11.37 -23.94 35.97
CA GLN A 10 -11.20 -22.87 34.97
C GLN A 10 -11.91 -23.18 33.65
N MET A 11 -11.96 -24.45 33.23
CA MET A 11 -12.73 -24.89 32.05
C MET A 11 -14.25 -24.74 32.25
N LEU A 12 -14.76 -24.98 33.46
CA LEU A 12 -16.18 -24.79 33.83
C LEU A 12 -16.55 -23.32 34.06
N LEU A 13 -15.63 -22.51 34.59
CA LEU A 13 -15.75 -21.05 34.68
C LEU A 13 -15.76 -20.40 33.29
N TYR A 14 -15.20 -21.07 32.28
CA TYR A 14 -15.32 -20.68 30.88
C TYR A 14 -16.69 -21.04 30.29
N ASN A 15 -17.76 -20.71 31.03
CA ASN A 15 -19.09 -20.43 30.50
C ASN A 15 -19.08 -19.07 29.79
N ALA A 16 -18.08 -18.86 28.94
CA ALA A 16 -17.98 -17.67 28.11
C ALA A 16 -19.12 -17.77 27.09
N SER A 17 -19.95 -16.73 27.00
CA SER A 17 -21.02 -16.69 25.99
C SER A 17 -20.41 -16.99 24.62
N LEU A 18 -21.17 -17.57 23.70
CA LEU A 18 -20.70 -17.80 22.33
C LEU A 18 -20.03 -16.54 21.74
N ASP A 19 -20.52 -15.35 22.13
CA ASP A 19 -19.97 -14.04 21.82
C ASP A 19 -18.53 -13.81 22.32
N ASP A 20 -18.17 -14.29 23.51
CA ASP A 20 -16.82 -14.16 24.06
C ASP A 20 -15.82 -15.08 23.34
N LEU A 21 -16.26 -16.28 22.94
CA LEU A 21 -15.48 -17.17 22.08
C LEU A 21 -15.26 -16.57 20.68
N ILE A 22 -16.31 -15.95 20.12
CA ILE A 22 -16.23 -15.23 18.84
C ILE A 22 -15.27 -14.04 18.98
N LYS A 23 -15.40 -13.26 20.06
CA LYS A 23 -14.54 -12.11 20.33
C LYS A 23 -13.08 -12.51 20.49
N ALA A 24 -12.79 -13.57 21.25
CA ALA A 24 -11.43 -14.08 21.42
C ALA A 24 -10.83 -14.57 20.09
N ARG A 25 -11.64 -15.19 19.22
CA ARG A 25 -11.22 -15.61 17.88
C ARG A 25 -10.92 -14.41 16.98
N ILE A 26 -11.81 -13.42 16.96
CA ILE A 26 -11.63 -12.18 16.20
C ILE A 26 -10.42 -11.40 16.70
N GLU A 27 -10.20 -11.29 18.01
CA GLU A 27 -9.02 -10.63 18.59
C GLU A 27 -7.73 -11.35 18.21
N LYS A 28 -7.76 -12.68 18.11
CA LYS A 28 -6.62 -13.48 17.68
C LYS A 28 -6.33 -13.29 16.20
N GLU A 29 -7.36 -13.31 15.35
CA GLU A 29 -7.24 -13.00 13.92
C GLU A 29 -6.78 -11.55 13.69
N PHE A 30 -7.25 -10.61 14.51
CA PHE A 30 -6.84 -9.22 14.48
C PHE A 30 -5.36 -9.06 14.85
N LYS A 31 -4.91 -9.69 15.94
CA LYS A 31 -3.49 -9.70 16.34
C LYS A 31 -2.59 -10.37 15.31
N GLU A 32 -3.02 -11.50 14.73
CA GLU A 32 -2.27 -12.16 13.67
C GLU A 32 -2.18 -11.31 12.38
N ALA A 33 -3.25 -10.58 12.04
CA ALA A 33 -3.23 -9.61 10.94
C ALA A 33 -2.31 -8.41 11.27
N GLU A 34 -2.32 -7.93 12.51
CA GLU A 34 -1.48 -6.84 12.98
C GLU A 34 0.01 -7.25 13.01
N GLU A 35 0.33 -8.46 13.46
CA GLU A 35 1.70 -9.01 13.47
C GLU A 35 2.23 -9.32 12.06
N LYS A 36 1.38 -9.81 11.15
CA LYS A 36 1.74 -9.94 9.72
C LYS A 36 2.00 -8.57 9.08
N SER A 37 1.25 -7.54 9.48
CA SER A 37 1.45 -6.15 9.04
C SER A 37 2.69 -5.49 9.66
N LYS A 38 3.10 -5.92 10.87
CA LYS A 38 4.29 -5.45 11.60
C LYS A 38 5.60 -6.12 11.21
N ARG A 39 5.59 -7.17 10.36
CA ARG A 39 6.81 -7.65 9.69
C ARG A 39 7.26 -6.56 8.72
N LYS A 40 8.00 -5.58 9.26
CA LYS A 40 8.58 -4.45 8.56
C LYS A 40 9.37 -4.97 7.37
N THR A 41 8.70 -5.02 6.23
CA THR A 41 9.36 -5.05 4.93
C THR A 41 10.08 -3.71 4.86
N GLU A 42 11.39 -3.72 4.68
CA GLU A 42 12.15 -2.48 4.60
C GLU A 42 11.63 -1.70 3.38
N THR A 43 10.86 -0.66 3.66
CA THR A 43 10.24 0.14 2.61
C THR A 43 11.30 1.04 2.01
N VAL A 44 11.84 0.66 0.85
CA VAL A 44 12.76 1.52 0.12
C VAL A 44 11.91 2.51 -0.68
N THR A 45 11.94 3.78 -0.27
CA THR A 45 11.34 4.86 -1.06
C THR A 45 12.33 5.32 -2.12
N LEU A 46 12.04 5.03 -3.39
CA LEU A 46 12.79 5.55 -4.52
C LEU A 46 12.09 6.80 -5.04
N THR A 47 12.79 7.93 -4.94
CA THR A 47 12.35 9.23 -5.50
C THR A 47 12.82 9.44 -6.94
N ASP A 48 13.78 8.66 -7.41
CA ASP A 48 14.42 8.83 -8.71
C ASP A 48 13.82 7.86 -9.74
N ILE A 49 13.11 8.38 -10.73
CA ILE A 49 12.43 7.56 -11.75
C ILE A 49 13.39 6.65 -12.52
N SER A 50 14.66 7.06 -12.66
CA SER A 50 15.70 6.30 -13.35
C SER A 50 16.12 5.02 -12.61
N LYS A 51 15.91 4.99 -11.29
CA LYS A 51 16.21 3.83 -10.44
C LYS A 51 15.00 2.91 -10.25
N VAL A 52 13.83 3.32 -10.72
CA VAL A 52 12.59 2.55 -10.58
C VAL A 52 12.53 1.51 -11.71
N PRO A 53 12.30 0.22 -11.38
CA PRO A 53 12.02 -0.79 -12.41
C PRO A 53 10.83 -0.37 -13.27
N LYS A 54 10.95 -0.54 -14.60
CA LYS A 54 9.94 -0.06 -15.57
C LYS A 54 8.52 -0.54 -15.27
N ASP A 55 8.41 -1.75 -14.72
CA ASP A 55 7.15 -2.39 -14.31
C ASP A 55 6.51 -1.77 -13.06
N LEU A 56 7.29 -1.05 -12.24
CA LEU A 56 6.84 -0.41 -11.00
C LEU A 56 6.51 1.07 -11.17
N ILE A 57 6.91 1.71 -12.28
CA ILE A 57 6.67 3.14 -12.54
C ILE A 57 5.19 3.47 -12.60
N PHE A 58 4.36 2.60 -13.17
CA PHE A 58 2.90 2.79 -13.29
C PHE A 58 2.10 1.84 -12.38
N SER A 59 2.71 1.35 -11.30
CA SER A 59 2.06 0.43 -10.38
C SER A 59 1.17 1.15 -9.34
N LYS A 60 0.39 0.39 -8.56
CA LYS A 60 -0.31 0.94 -7.38
C LYS A 60 0.65 1.48 -6.33
N LYS A 61 1.91 1.04 -6.36
CA LYS A 61 2.96 1.42 -5.41
C LYS A 61 3.66 2.75 -5.73
N SER A 62 3.52 3.25 -6.96
CA SER A 62 4.07 4.54 -7.38
C SER A 62 3.08 5.67 -7.12
N VAL A 63 3.58 6.79 -6.63
CA VAL A 63 2.83 8.00 -6.33
C VAL A 63 3.27 9.12 -7.27
N PHE A 64 2.28 9.71 -7.93
CA PHE A 64 2.44 10.86 -8.79
C PHE A 64 1.70 12.05 -8.18
N LYS A 65 2.29 13.22 -8.33
CA LYS A 65 1.68 14.50 -7.99
C LYS A 65 1.05 15.10 -9.23
N VAL A 66 -0.25 15.33 -9.19
CA VAL A 66 -1.03 16.00 -10.23
C VAL A 66 -1.34 17.41 -9.77
N PHE A 67 -0.99 18.38 -10.58
CA PHE A 67 -1.42 19.75 -10.44
C PHE A 67 -2.50 20.03 -11.48
N ASN A 68 -3.74 20.19 -11.03
CA ASN A 68 -4.84 20.55 -11.90
C ASN A 68 -4.79 22.06 -12.18
N ARG A 69 -4.67 22.44 -13.45
CA ARG A 69 -4.51 23.85 -13.85
C ARG A 69 -5.80 24.65 -13.66
N ASN A 70 -6.96 24.01 -13.76
CA ASN A 70 -8.26 24.64 -13.64
C ASN A 70 -8.61 24.95 -12.18
N THR A 71 -8.38 24.00 -11.27
CA THR A 71 -8.66 24.19 -9.84
C THR A 71 -7.45 24.68 -9.03
N LYS A 72 -6.28 24.80 -9.65
CA LYS A 72 -4.98 25.11 -9.02
C LYS A 72 -4.68 24.24 -7.81
N THR A 73 -5.20 23.01 -7.81
CA THR A 73 -5.10 22.08 -6.69
C THR A 73 -4.11 20.98 -7.01
N GLU A 74 -3.30 20.63 -6.02
CA GLU A 74 -2.38 19.50 -6.06
C GLU A 74 -3.07 18.26 -5.50
N THR A 75 -3.01 17.14 -6.22
CA THR A 75 -3.61 15.86 -5.82
C THR A 75 -2.58 14.76 -6.04
N TYR A 76 -2.58 13.76 -5.19
CA TYR A 76 -1.71 12.59 -5.34
C TYR A 76 -2.50 11.45 -5.94
N ILE A 77 -1.95 10.84 -6.98
CA ILE A 77 -2.54 9.69 -7.66
C ILE A 77 -1.56 8.54 -7.71
N ASN A 78 -2.07 7.33 -7.90
CA ASN A 78 -1.23 6.16 -8.11
C ASN A 78 -0.75 6.05 -9.58
N GLY A 79 0.18 5.13 -9.84
CA GLY A 79 0.73 4.93 -11.18
C GLY A 79 -0.30 4.48 -12.21
N ILE A 80 -1.29 3.70 -11.82
CA ILE A 80 -2.36 3.24 -12.74
C ILE A 80 -3.23 4.42 -13.19
N GLN A 81 -3.55 5.32 -12.26
CA GLN A 81 -4.27 6.55 -12.55
C GLN A 81 -3.44 7.47 -13.46
N ALA A 82 -2.13 7.60 -13.21
CA ALA A 82 -1.24 8.39 -14.04
C ALA A 82 -1.12 7.80 -15.46
N GLU A 83 -1.03 6.47 -15.57
CA GLU A 83 -1.02 5.77 -16.86
C GLU A 83 -2.35 5.93 -17.62
N SER A 84 -3.46 5.97 -16.89
CA SER A 84 -4.79 6.24 -17.47
C SER A 84 -4.90 7.67 -17.98
N MET A 85 -4.30 8.65 -17.29
CA MET A 85 -4.25 10.06 -17.73
C MET A 85 -3.42 10.26 -19.00
N LEU A 86 -2.36 9.45 -19.19
CA LEU A 86 -1.58 9.45 -20.43
C LEU A 86 -2.40 8.96 -21.65
N GLY A 87 -3.40 8.10 -21.42
CA GLY A 87 -4.30 7.61 -22.46
C GLY A 87 -3.56 7.01 -23.67
N VAL A 88 -3.66 7.69 -24.82
CA VAL A 88 -3.11 7.28 -26.13
C VAL A 88 -1.69 7.82 -26.37
N GLN A 89 -1.12 8.61 -25.46
CA GLN A 89 0.23 9.18 -25.60
C GLN A 89 1.33 8.15 -25.29
N THR A 90 1.44 7.13 -26.14
CA THR A 90 2.40 6.01 -25.99
C THR A 90 3.85 6.49 -25.95
N THR A 91 4.20 7.53 -26.70
CA THR A 91 5.55 8.11 -26.73
C THR A 91 5.98 8.66 -25.37
N VAL A 92 5.07 9.36 -24.66
CA VAL A 92 5.35 9.92 -23.33
C VAL A 92 5.44 8.80 -22.30
N ARG A 93 4.56 7.78 -22.43
CA ARG A 93 4.62 6.56 -21.61
C ARG A 93 5.97 5.86 -21.73
N GLU A 94 6.51 5.69 -22.94
CA GLU A 94 7.80 5.05 -23.16
C GLU A 94 8.97 5.86 -22.59
N LYS A 95 8.97 7.20 -22.78
CA LYS A 95 9.97 8.08 -22.17
C LYS A 95 9.96 8.02 -20.64
N MET A 96 8.77 7.94 -20.04
CA MET A 96 8.66 7.73 -18.59
C MET A 96 9.17 6.35 -18.18
N LYS A 97 8.82 5.29 -18.92
CA LYS A 97 9.32 3.93 -18.66
C LYS A 97 10.84 3.83 -18.81
N ASN A 98 11.43 4.62 -19.69
CA ASN A 98 12.88 4.67 -19.88
C ASN A 98 13.60 5.56 -18.86
N GLY A 99 12.87 6.26 -17.98
CA GLY A 99 13.44 7.22 -17.04
C GLY A 99 13.94 8.52 -17.70
N GLU A 100 13.65 8.74 -18.98
CA GLU A 100 14.06 9.93 -19.72
C GLU A 100 13.25 11.16 -19.30
N THR A 101 12.06 10.96 -18.74
CA THR A 101 11.16 12.04 -18.35
C THR A 101 10.38 11.66 -17.10
N SER A 102 10.47 12.49 -16.06
CA SER A 102 9.79 12.27 -14.77
C SER A 102 8.45 12.99 -14.64
N SER A 103 8.00 13.72 -15.65
CA SER A 103 6.74 14.46 -15.64
C SER A 103 6.11 14.60 -17.02
N PHE A 104 4.79 14.72 -17.07
CA PHE A 104 4.05 14.98 -18.30
C PHE A 104 2.93 15.98 -18.05
N ALA A 105 2.59 16.73 -19.08
CA ALA A 105 1.42 17.60 -19.07
C ALA A 105 0.31 16.94 -19.90
N THR A 106 -0.90 16.97 -19.36
CA THR A 106 -2.16 16.78 -20.09
C THR A 106 -2.78 18.16 -20.32
N ASP A 107 -3.81 18.25 -21.16
CA ASP A 107 -4.49 19.51 -21.48
C ASP A 107 -4.90 20.32 -20.24
N ASP A 108 -5.40 19.65 -19.19
CA ASP A 108 -5.92 20.29 -17.98
C ASP A 108 -5.04 20.12 -16.72
N ALA A 109 -4.01 19.28 -16.77
CA ALA A 109 -3.26 18.90 -15.58
C ALA A 109 -1.79 18.60 -15.86
N TYR A 110 -0.92 18.92 -14.90
CA TYR A 110 0.49 18.57 -14.92
C TYR A 110 0.76 17.44 -13.93
N VAL A 111 1.35 16.34 -14.40
CA VAL A 111 1.62 15.15 -13.59
C VAL A 111 3.13 14.95 -13.44
N LYS A 112 3.62 14.81 -12.21
CA LYS A 112 5.03 14.60 -11.88
C LYS A 112 5.18 13.36 -11.01
N PHE A 113 6.17 12.53 -11.31
CA PHE A 113 6.56 11.42 -10.44
C PHE A 113 7.16 11.95 -9.13
N GLU A 114 6.65 11.48 -7.99
CA GLU A 114 7.12 11.91 -6.68
C GLU A 114 7.95 10.81 -6.00
N LYS A 115 7.40 9.60 -5.92
CA LYS A 115 8.06 8.46 -5.27
C LYS A 115 7.43 7.14 -5.66
N VAL A 116 8.20 6.06 -5.57
CA VAL A 116 7.67 4.69 -5.51
C VAL A 116 8.13 4.05 -4.21
N THR A 117 7.23 3.32 -3.57
CA THR A 117 7.60 2.51 -2.42
C THR A 117 7.76 1.08 -2.89
N ILE A 118 8.97 0.52 -2.76
CA ILE A 118 9.21 -0.89 -3.02
C ILE A 118 9.32 -1.59 -1.68
N ASP A 119 8.51 -2.63 -1.49
CA ASP A 119 8.64 -3.54 -0.37
C ASP A 119 9.71 -4.57 -0.79
N GLU A 120 10.94 -4.41 -0.28
CA GLU A 120 11.99 -5.40 -0.50
C GLU A 120 11.79 -6.55 0.50
N PRO A 121 11.62 -7.81 0.03
CA PRO A 121 11.54 -8.93 0.95
C PRO A 121 12.92 -9.14 1.61
N ALA A 122 12.96 -8.95 2.93
CA ALA A 122 14.11 -9.28 3.78
C ALA A 122 14.45 -10.77 3.75
#